data_AF-A0A1X7SFE5-F1
#
_entry.id   AF-A0A1X7SFE5-F1
#
_cell.length_a   1.000
_cell.length_b   1.000
_cell.length_c   1.000
_cell.angle_alpha   90.00
_cell.angle_beta   90.00
_cell.angle_gamma   90.00
#
_symmetry.space_group_name_H-M   'P 1'
#
loop_
_entity.id
_entity.type
_entity.pdbx_description
1 polymer ?
#
loop_
_entity_poly.entity_id
_entity_poly.type
_entity_poly.pdbx_seq_one_letter_code
_entity_poly.pdbx_strand_id
1 'polypeptide(L)' 'VWTHWKCAVWASGVYFDGDELKGLSEAIEEGQSLVCCKCNKSGATIICHLHSCKRPYHYPCALQEG' A
#
# COMPACT_ATOMS: atom_id res chain seq x y z
N VAL A 1 -3.91 -0.40 14.79
CA VAL A 1 -4.49 -0.01 13.48
C VAL A 1 -5.20 -1.22 12.89
N TRP A 2 -6.38 -1.08 12.27
CA TRP A 2 -7.11 -2.22 11.68
C TRP A 2 -7.20 -2.04 10.16
N THR A 3 -6.79 -3.05 9.41
CA THR A 3 -6.84 -3.04 7.94
C THR A 3 -6.99 -4.47 7.44
N HIS A 4 -7.43 -4.65 6.20
CA HIS A 4 -7.48 -5.98 5.60
C HIS A 4 -6.07 -6.58 5.54
N TRP A 5 -5.95 -7.89 5.82
CA TRP A 5 -4.66 -8.58 5.83
C TRP A 5 -3.88 -8.39 4.53
N LYS A 6 -4.55 -8.43 3.37
CA LYS A 6 -3.92 -8.20 2.07
C LYS A 6 -3.44 -6.76 1.93
N CYS A 7 -4.21 -5.78 2.40
CA CYS A 7 -3.78 -4.38 2.39
C CYS A 7 -2.56 -4.15 3.30
N ALA A 8 -2.46 -4.89 4.41
CA ALA A 8 -1.30 -4.82 5.31
C ALA A 8 -0.05 -5.42 4.66
N VAL A 9 -0.14 -6.68 4.19
CA VAL A 9 1.01 -7.42 3.66
C VAL A 9 1.60 -6.80 2.39
N TRP A 10 0.75 -6.17 1.57
CA TRP A 10 1.17 -5.58 0.29
C TRP A 10 1.42 -4.06 0.36
N ALA A 11 1.30 -3.45 1.54
CA ALA A 11 1.62 -2.04 1.68
C ALA A 11 3.12 -1.78 1.47
N SER A 12 3.44 -0.66 0.83
CA SER A 12 4.81 -0.25 0.56
C SER A 12 5.55 0.00 1.88
N GLY A 13 6.74 -0.58 2.04
CA GLY A 13 7.54 -0.45 3.26
C GLY A 13 7.20 -1.44 4.37
N VAL A 14 6.19 -2.31 4.17
CA VAL A 14 5.87 -3.40 5.10
C VAL A 14 6.72 -4.64 4.79
N TYR A 15 7.25 -5.26 5.85
CA TYR A 15 8.05 -6.49 5.75
C TYR A 15 7.86 -7.36 7.00
N PHE A 16 8.24 -8.63 6.87
CA PHE A 16 8.29 -9.56 7.98
C PHE A 16 9.69 -9.60 8.59
N ASP A 17 9.75 -9.52 9.92
CA ASP A 17 10.95 -9.77 10.71
C ASP A 17 10.66 -10.97 11.62
N GLY A 18 11.05 -12.16 11.17
CA GLY A 18 10.55 -13.43 11.73
C GLY A 18 9.05 -13.57 11.52
N ASP A 19 8.31 -13.77 12.61
CA ASP A 19 6.84 -13.91 12.62
C ASP A 19 6.11 -12.57 12.86
N GLU A 20 6.85 -11.46 12.99
CA GLU A 20 6.28 -10.14 13.25
C GLU A 20 6.21 -9.29 11.97
N LEU A 21 5.06 -8.66 11.74
CA LEU A 21 4.87 -7.71 10.64
C LEU A 21 5.29 -6.30 11.09
N LYS A 22 6.28 -5.71 10.43
CA LYS A 22 6.82 -4.37 10.75
C LYS A 22 6.57 -3.36 9.62
N GLY A 23 6.58 -2.08 9.97
CA GLY A 23 6.39 -0.98 9.02
C GLY A 23 4.93 -0.69 8.63
N LEU A 24 3.96 -1.41 9.20
CA LEU A 24 2.55 -1.25 8.82
C LEU A 24 1.97 0.10 9.24
N SER A 25 2.32 0.60 10.42
CA SER A 25 1.80 1.87 10.92
C SER A 25 2.28 3.03 10.06
N GLU A 26 3.57 3.02 9.74
CA GLU A 26 4.25 3.99 8.87
C GLU A 26 3.66 3.94 7.46
N ALA A 27 3.49 2.76 6.88
CA ALA A 27 2.90 2.61 5.55
C ALA A 27 1.43 3.12 5.48
N ILE A 28 0.67 2.97 6.56
CA ILE A 28 -0.69 3.51 6.66
C ILE A 28 -0.65 5.03 6.79
N GLU A 29 0.22 5.57 7.64
CA GLU A 29 0.38 7.02 7.82
C GLU A 29 0.80 7.70 6.52
N GLU A 30 1.81 7.17 5.82
CA GLU A 30 2.21 7.66 4.51
C GLU A 30 1.07 7.56 3.50
N GLY A 31 0.40 6.40 3.44
CA GLY A 31 -0.70 6.12 2.52
C GLY A 31 -1.94 6.99 2.69
N GLN A 32 -2.18 7.57 3.88
CA GLN A 32 -3.33 8.46 4.12
C GLN A 32 -3.32 9.68 3.18
N SER A 33 -2.13 10.19 2.85
CA SER A 33 -1.93 11.33 1.95
C SER A 33 -1.92 10.96 0.46
N LEU A 34 -1.77 9.67 0.14
CA LEU A 34 -1.65 9.19 -1.24
C LEU A 34 -3.01 8.95 -1.89
N VAL A 35 -3.17 9.48 -3.11
CA VAL A 35 -4.40 9.36 -3.90
C VAL A 35 -4.25 8.26 -4.94
N CYS A 36 -5.08 7.23 -4.84
CA CYS A 36 -5.06 6.08 -5.75
C CYS A 36 -5.27 6.51 -7.21
N CYS A 37 -4.33 6.16 -8.11
CA CYS A 37 -4.41 6.50 -9.52
C CYS A 37 -5.59 5.86 -10.27
N LYS A 38 -6.20 4.81 -9.72
CA LYS A 38 -7.34 4.11 -10.34
C LYS A 38 -8.69 4.71 -9.95
N CYS A 39 -8.90 4.94 -8.65
CA CYS A 39 -10.21 5.32 -8.11
C CYS A 39 -10.27 6.77 -7.61
N ASN A 40 -9.16 7.51 -7.63
CA ASN A 40 -9.03 8.89 -7.16
C ASN A 40 -9.45 9.12 -5.69
N LYS A 41 -9.37 8.09 -4.85
CA LYS A 41 -9.61 8.19 -3.40
C LYS A 41 -8.29 8.10 -2.64
N SER A 42 -8.22 8.74 -1.47
CA SER A 42 -7.07 8.70 -0.56
C SER A 42 -6.91 7.34 0.14
N GLY A 43 -5.78 7.15 0.85
CA GLY A 43 -5.50 5.91 1.60
C GLY A 43 -4.84 4.82 0.77
N ALA A 44 -4.18 5.17 -0.33
CA ALA A 44 -3.49 4.21 -1.18
C ALA A 44 -2.15 3.80 -0.55
N THR A 45 -1.99 2.52 -0.20
CA THR A 45 -0.80 2.03 0.50
C THR A 45 0.18 1.25 -0.41
N ILE A 46 -0.21 0.90 -1.62
CA ILE A 46 0.65 0.18 -2.57
C ILE A 46 1.27 1.19 -3.52
N ILE A 47 2.58 1.13 -3.70
CA ILE A 47 3.30 1.96 -4.67
C ILE A 47 3.84 1.02 -5.76
N CYS A 48 3.70 1.43 -7.03
CA CYS A 48 4.24 0.66 -8.15
C CYS A 48 5.76 0.45 -7.99
N HIS A 49 6.24 -0.79 -8.14
CA HIS A 49 7.66 -1.13 -8.00
C HIS A 49 8.45 -1.04 -9.32
N LEU A 50 7.81 -0.65 -10.43
CA LEU A 50 8.50 -0.46 -11.70
C LEU A 50 9.48 0.72 -11.59
N HIS A 51 10.67 0.60 -12.20
CA HIS A 51 11.69 1.64 -12.17
C HIS A 51 11.10 3.02 -12.55
N SER A 52 11.33 4.02 -11.70
CA SER A 52 10.81 5.40 -11.82
C SER A 52 9.28 5.58 -11.72
N CYS A 53 8.48 4.52 -11.54
CA CYS A 53 7.05 4.66 -11.29
C CYS A 53 6.79 4.83 -9.79
N LYS A 54 6.07 5.87 -9.40
CA LYS A 54 5.63 6.09 -8.01
C LYS A 54 4.11 6.21 -7.89
N ARG A 55 3.39 5.60 -8.83
CA ARG A 55 1.92 5.65 -8.84
C ARG A 55 1.38 4.85 -7.64
N PRO A 56 0.59 5.48 -6.76
CA PRO A 56 0.00 4.79 -5.63
C PRO A 56 -1.36 4.17 -5.99
N TYR A 57 -1.68 3.05 -5.37
CA TYR A 57 -2.90 2.28 -5.58
C TYR A 57 -3.40 1.67 -4.26
N HIS A 58 -4.71 1.45 -4.16
CA HIS A 58 -5.24 0.47 -3.21
C HIS A 58 -4.94 -0.95 -3.71
N TYR A 59 -4.82 -1.91 -2.79
CA TYR A 59 -4.69 -3.33 -3.14
C TYR A 59 -5.69 -3.82 -4.21
N PRO A 60 -7.01 -3.67 -4.04
CA PRO A 60 -7.97 -4.11 -5.05
C PRO A 60 -7.87 -3.32 -6.36
N CYS A 61 -7.43 -2.06 -6.32
CA CYS A 61 -7.26 -1.25 -7.53
C CYS A 61 -6.04 -1.68 -8.34
N ALA A 62 -4.94 -2.02 -7.67
CA ALA A 62 -3.74 -2.55 -8.33
C ALA A 62 -4.03 -3.88 -9.05
N LEU A 63 -4.87 -4.74 -8.47
CA LEU A 63 -5.29 -6.00 -9.11
C LEU A 63 -6.12 -5.81 -10.39
N GLN A 64 -6.73 -4.64 -10.59
CA GLN A 64 -7.56 -4.34 -11.78
C GLN A 64 -6.79 -3.58 -12.86
N GLU A 65 -5.60 -3.06 -12.53
CA GLU A 65 -4.72 -2.32 -13.44
C GLU A 65 -3.56 -3.19 -13.97
N GLY A 66 -3.47 -4.45 -13.53
CA GLY A 66 -2.46 -5.43 -13.93
C GLY A 66 -2.97 -6.47 -14.91
#